data_AF-A0A3D2CQE3-F1
#
_entry.id   AF-A0A3D2CQE3-F1
#
_cell.length_a   1.000
_cell.length_b   1.000
_cell.length_c   1.000
_cell.angle_alpha   90.00
_cell.angle_beta   90.00
_cell.angle_gamma   90.00
#
_symmetry.space_group_name_H-M   'P 1'
#
loop_
_entity.id
_entity.type
_entity.pdbx_description
1 polymer ?
#
loop_
_entity_poly.entity_id
_entity_poly.type
_entity_poly.pdbx_seq_one_letter_code
_entity_poly.pdbx_strand_id
1 'polypeptide(L)'
;MALVNGSPSVILKNVAQLIKKKVPQDTADLVDQFATLLYGNISSLDLTNRNESDMYGATLSLWSSLNEHIDDTPIIHVFNPSVSKNGWKSSHTIIEVIVKDMPFLVDSIRIALNRLGLSPHLMLNSPLKLVRGKNK
;
A
#
# COMPACT_ATOMS: atom_id res chain seq x y z
N MET A 1 -4.36 2.06 26.40
CA MET A 1 -4.34 2.18 24.92
C MET A 1 -3.73 3.53 24.58
N ALA A 2 -2.51 3.56 24.05
CA ALA A 2 -1.88 4.83 23.68
C ALA A 2 -2.47 5.31 22.34
N LEU A 3 -3.19 6.43 22.39
CA LEU A 3 -3.61 7.18 21.21
C LEU A 3 -2.36 7.89 20.66
N VAL A 4 -1.69 7.27 19.68
CA VAL A 4 -0.62 7.94 18.94
C VAL A 4 -1.28 8.82 17.87
N ASN A 5 -1.73 10.01 18.29
CA ASN A 5 -2.22 11.04 17.38
C ASN A 5 -1.02 11.79 16.78
N GLY A 6 -0.33 11.16 15.84
CA GLY A 6 0.61 11.86 14.96
C GLY A 6 -0.17 12.75 13.99
N SER A 7 0.31 13.97 13.74
CA SER A 7 -0.14 14.74 12.57
C SER A 7 0.04 13.88 11.31
N PRO A 8 -0.82 13.97 10.28
CA PRO A 8 -0.69 13.24 9.02
C PRO A 8 0.75 13.21 8.45
N SER A 9 1.44 14.35 8.57
CA SER A 9 2.83 14.50 8.13
C SER A 9 3.85 13.74 9.00
N VAL A 10 3.56 13.50 10.28
CA VAL A 10 4.40 12.76 11.22
C VAL A 10 4.30 11.26 10.97
N ILE A 11 3.09 10.73 10.72
CA ILE A 11 2.89 9.30 10.47
C ILE A 11 3.69 8.86 9.23
N LEU A 12 3.57 9.60 8.12
CA LEU A 12 4.31 9.26 6.90
C LEU A 12 5.83 9.40 7.08
N LYS A 13 6.30 10.38 7.86
CA LYS A 13 7.71 10.47 8.24
C LYS A 13 8.18 9.27 9.05
N ASN A 14 7.38 8.80 10.00
CA ASN A 14 7.70 7.61 10.80
C ASN A 14 7.74 6.35 9.91
N VAL A 15 6.84 6.22 8.94
CA VAL A 15 6.87 5.13 7.95
C VAL A 15 8.19 5.17 7.15
N ALA A 16 8.59 6.34 6.63
CA ALA A 16 9.85 6.50 5.92
C ALA A 16 11.06 6.10 6.80
N GLN A 17 11.07 6.53 8.06
CA GLN A 17 12.12 6.13 9.02
C GLN A 17 12.16 4.62 9.26
N LEU A 18 10.99 3.97 9.38
CA LEU A 18 10.90 2.51 9.53
C LEU A 18 11.46 1.79 8.29
N ILE A 19 11.18 2.31 7.08
CA ILE A 19 11.73 1.79 5.83
C ILE A 19 13.25 1.87 5.85
N LYS A 20 13.83 3.05 6.08
CA LYS A 20 15.29 3.23 6.12
C LYS A 20 15.98 2.37 7.18
N LYS A 21 15.31 2.10 8.30
CA LYS A 21 15.88 1.33 9.41
C LYS A 21 15.84 -0.17 9.19
N LYS A 22 14.79 -0.70 8.55
CA LYS A 22 14.50 -2.14 8.51
C LYS A 22 14.63 -2.79 7.14
N VAL A 23 14.57 -2.00 6.06
CA VAL A 23 14.76 -2.50 4.69
C VAL A 23 16.24 -2.48 4.35
N PRO A 24 16.77 -3.49 3.63
CA PRO A 24 18.14 -3.47 3.11
C PRO A 24 18.51 -2.16 2.40
N GLN A 25 19.71 -1.64 2.64
CA GLN A 25 20.12 -0.31 2.19
C GLN A 25 20.07 -0.12 0.66
N ASP A 26 20.31 -1.20 -0.09
CA ASP A 26 20.26 -1.23 -1.55
C ASP A 26 18.86 -1.01 -2.13
N THR A 27 17.81 -1.31 -1.35
CA THR A 27 16.40 -1.22 -1.79
C THR A 27 15.59 -0.19 -1.00
N ALA A 28 16.07 0.26 0.17
CA ALA A 28 15.36 1.17 1.07
C ALA A 28 14.96 2.49 0.40
N ASP A 29 15.78 3.05 -0.48
CA ASP A 29 15.44 4.28 -1.22
C ASP A 29 14.30 4.09 -2.20
N LEU A 30 14.20 2.91 -2.82
CA LEU A 30 13.16 2.60 -3.79
C LEU A 30 11.83 2.29 -3.08
N VAL A 31 11.88 1.57 -1.95
CA VAL A 31 10.70 1.32 -1.10
C VAL A 31 10.14 2.61 -0.52
N ASP A 32 10.99 3.54 -0.11
CA ASP A 32 10.59 4.85 0.42
C ASP A 32 9.90 5.72 -0.66
N GLN A 33 10.44 5.72 -1.88
CA GLN A 33 9.77 6.34 -3.04
C GLN A 33 8.42 5.70 -3.33
N PHE A 34 8.35 4.36 -3.31
CA PHE A 34 7.10 3.63 -3.48
C PHE A 34 6.06 4.00 -2.40
N ALA A 35 6.46 4.05 -1.13
CA ALA A 35 5.59 4.46 -0.02
C ALA A 35 5.06 5.89 -0.22
N THR A 36 5.93 6.79 -0.67
CA THR A 36 5.57 8.19 -0.97
C THR A 36 4.54 8.27 -2.09
N LEU A 37 4.68 7.47 -3.14
CA LEU A 37 3.72 7.42 -4.26
C LEU A 37 2.40 6.75 -3.84
N LEU A 38 2.46 5.70 -3.01
CA LEU A 38 1.29 4.98 -2.52
C LEU A 38 0.40 5.86 -1.62
N TYR A 39 1.03 6.62 -0.73
CA TYR A 39 0.32 7.48 0.22
C TYR A 39 0.24 8.95 -0.22
N GLY A 40 0.72 9.31 -1.41
CA GLY A 40 0.79 10.72 -1.84
C GLY A 40 -0.55 11.43 -1.90
N ASN A 41 -1.63 10.70 -2.17
CA ASN A 41 -3.00 11.23 -2.29
C ASN A 41 -3.91 10.87 -1.10
N ILE A 42 -3.36 10.26 -0.04
CA ILE A 42 -4.17 9.91 1.12
C ILE A 42 -4.61 11.18 1.86
N SER A 43 -5.87 11.26 2.26
CA SER A 43 -6.35 12.42 3.01
C SER A 43 -5.84 12.39 4.46
N SER A 44 -5.71 13.57 5.06
CA SER A 44 -5.43 13.73 6.49
C SER A 44 -6.42 12.95 7.38
N LEU A 45 -7.69 12.89 6.95
CA LEU A 45 -8.75 12.20 7.66
C LEU A 45 -8.54 10.67 7.60
N ASP A 46 -8.16 10.14 6.45
CA ASP A 46 -7.88 8.71 6.27
C ASP A 46 -6.62 8.24 7.00
N LEU A 47 -5.68 9.16 7.25
CA LEU A 47 -4.51 8.94 8.10
C LEU A 47 -4.87 8.99 9.59
N THR A 48 -5.95 9.69 9.94
CA THR A 48 -6.42 9.76 11.33
C THR A 48 -6.85 8.36 11.75
N ASN A 49 -6.35 7.88 12.89
CA ASN A 49 -6.52 6.51 13.42
C ASN A 49 -5.71 5.41 12.73
N ARG A 50 -4.77 5.73 11.84
CA ARG A 50 -3.77 4.78 11.35
C ARG A 50 -2.50 4.85 12.19
N ASN A 51 -1.76 3.74 12.24
CA ASN A 51 -0.45 3.68 12.87
C ASN A 51 0.63 3.38 11.84
N GLU A 52 1.82 3.90 12.09
CA GLU A 52 2.98 3.80 11.22
C GLU A 52 3.45 2.35 11.02
N SER A 53 3.25 1.46 12.00
CA SER A 53 3.70 0.06 11.91
C SER A 53 2.85 -0.75 10.92
N ASP A 54 1.53 -0.57 10.97
CA ASP A 54 0.60 -1.22 10.05
C ASP A 54 0.71 -0.62 8.65
N MET A 55 0.90 0.70 8.53
CA MET A 55 1.15 1.34 7.22
C MET A 55 2.47 0.88 6.59
N TYR A 56 3.53 0.78 7.39
CA TYR A 56 4.80 0.19 6.95
C TYR A 56 4.63 -1.26 6.47
N GLY A 57 3.91 -2.08 7.24
CA GLY A 57 3.64 -3.46 6.87
C GLY A 57 2.81 -3.60 5.58
N ALA A 58 1.79 -2.76 5.41
CA ALA A 58 1.00 -2.69 4.18
C ALA A 58 1.85 -2.30 2.96
N THR A 59 2.74 -1.31 3.12
CA THR A 59 3.69 -0.90 2.07
C THR A 59 4.58 -2.07 1.66
N LEU A 60 5.17 -2.79 2.62
CA LEU A 60 6.05 -3.92 2.30
C LEU A 60 5.31 -5.10 1.68
N SER A 61 4.09 -5.38 2.15
CA SER A 61 3.22 -6.42 1.56
C SER A 61 3.02 -6.18 0.07
N LEU A 62 2.52 -5.00 -0.28
CA LEU A 62 2.25 -4.63 -1.67
C LEU A 62 3.54 -4.52 -2.50
N TRP A 63 4.62 -4.01 -1.90
CA TRP A 63 5.94 -3.95 -2.54
C TRP A 63 6.50 -5.34 -2.88
N SER A 64 6.36 -6.32 -1.98
CA SER A 64 6.78 -7.71 -2.23
C SER A 64 5.98 -8.30 -3.38
N SER A 65 4.64 -8.20 -3.32
CA SER A 65 3.74 -8.64 -4.38
C SER A 65 4.10 -8.02 -5.73
N LEU A 66 4.41 -6.71 -5.75
CA LEU A 66 4.82 -6.00 -6.97
C LEU A 66 6.18 -6.46 -7.51
N ASN A 67 7.14 -6.76 -6.64
CA ASN A 67 8.49 -7.17 -7.05
C ASN A 67 8.54 -8.60 -7.57
N GLU A 68 7.81 -9.51 -6.93
CA GLU A 68 7.73 -10.92 -7.34
C GLU A 68 7.00 -11.08 -8.68
N HIS A 69 6.12 -10.13 -9.01
CA HIS A 69 5.35 -10.14 -10.24
C HIS A 69 6.12 -9.53 -11.42
N ILE A 70 6.51 -10.37 -12.37
CA ILE A 70 7.35 -9.99 -13.53
C ILE A 70 6.62 -10.03 -14.87
N ASP A 71 5.45 -10.65 -14.93
CA ASP A 71 4.64 -10.73 -16.15
C ASP A 71 3.52 -9.66 -16.14
N ASP A 72 2.74 -9.60 -17.22
CA ASP A 72 1.66 -8.61 -17.40
C ASP A 72 0.28 -9.13 -16.91
N THR A 73 0.23 -10.23 -16.14
CA THR A 73 -1.05 -10.83 -15.71
C THR A 73 -1.64 -10.11 -14.49
N PRO A 74 -2.94 -9.83 -14.43
CA PRO A 74 -3.51 -9.15 -13.26
C PRO A 74 -3.37 -9.99 -11.98
N ILE A 75 -2.84 -9.40 -10.91
CA ILE A 75 -2.84 -9.98 -9.57
C ILE A 75 -3.96 -9.34 -8.73
N ILE A 76 -4.72 -10.21 -8.05
CA ILE A 76 -5.69 -9.80 -7.03
C ILE A 76 -5.47 -10.68 -5.80
N HIS A 77 -5.03 -10.08 -4.69
CA HIS A 77 -4.96 -10.75 -3.38
C HIS A 77 -6.03 -10.20 -2.45
N VAL A 78 -6.78 -11.09 -1.79
CA VAL A 78 -7.81 -10.73 -0.81
C VAL A 78 -7.49 -11.39 0.51
N PHE A 79 -7.19 -10.62 1.55
CA PHE A 79 -6.79 -11.17 2.85
C PHE A 79 -7.04 -10.22 4.01
N ASN A 80 -7.07 -10.80 5.22
CA ASN A 80 -7.14 -10.08 6.48
C ASN A 80 -5.78 -10.21 7.20
N PRO A 81 -4.91 -9.17 7.15
CA PRO A 81 -3.57 -9.27 7.72
C PRO A 81 -3.62 -9.43 9.25
N SER A 82 -2.75 -10.29 9.78
CA SER A 82 -2.56 -10.46 11.22
C SER A 82 -1.09 -10.33 11.60
N VAL A 83 -0.82 -9.79 12.81
CA VAL A 83 0.55 -9.58 13.29
C VAL A 83 1.37 -10.88 13.25
N SER A 84 0.76 -12.01 13.61
CA SER A 84 1.41 -13.32 13.62
C SER A 84 1.81 -13.87 12.26
N LYS A 85 1.10 -13.50 11.19
CA LYS A 85 1.31 -14.05 9.83
C LYS A 85 2.02 -13.07 8.92
N ASN A 86 1.63 -11.79 8.99
CA ASN A 86 2.06 -10.75 8.06
C ASN A 86 2.98 -9.72 8.71
N GLY A 87 3.12 -9.72 10.05
CA GLY A 87 3.87 -8.69 10.78
C GLY A 87 3.13 -7.36 10.94
N TRP A 88 1.91 -7.26 10.43
CA TRP A 88 1.01 -6.11 10.54
C TRP A 88 -0.45 -6.55 10.57
N LYS A 89 -1.35 -5.63 10.90
CA LYS A 89 -2.79 -5.91 10.94
C LYS A 89 -3.62 -4.80 10.31
N SER A 90 -4.87 -5.12 10.04
CA SER A 90 -5.89 -4.18 9.58
C SER A 90 -7.19 -4.50 10.28
N SER A 91 -8.02 -3.49 10.55
CA SER A 91 -9.40 -3.67 11.00
C SER A 91 -10.34 -4.09 9.87
N HIS A 92 -9.90 -3.99 8.62
CA HIS A 92 -10.69 -4.29 7.42
C HIS A 92 -9.92 -5.23 6.47
N THR A 93 -10.65 -5.91 5.59
CA THR A 93 -10.08 -6.72 4.52
C THR A 93 -9.28 -5.87 3.55
N ILE A 94 -8.12 -6.41 3.14
CA ILE A 94 -7.24 -5.81 2.15
C ILE A 94 -7.49 -6.51 0.82
N ILE A 95 -7.66 -5.71 -0.23
CA ILE A 95 -7.71 -6.15 -1.62
C ILE A 95 -6.53 -5.48 -2.32
N GLU A 96 -5.44 -6.22 -2.53
CA GLU A 96 -4.31 -5.75 -3.33
C GLU A 96 -4.61 -6.05 -4.80
N VAL A 97 -4.49 -5.03 -5.66
CA VAL A 97 -4.67 -5.18 -7.10
C VAL A 97 -3.43 -4.63 -7.78
N ILE A 98 -2.72 -5.49 -8.51
CA ILE A 98 -1.59 -5.12 -9.35
C ILE A 98 -1.97 -5.48 -10.78
N VAL A 99 -2.12 -4.46 -11.62
CA VAL A 99 -2.56 -4.63 -12.99
C VAL A 99 -2.02 -3.49 -13.83
N LYS A 100 -1.86 -3.74 -15.13
CA LYS A 100 -1.52 -2.70 -16.10
C LYS A 100 -2.60 -1.63 -16.13
N ASP A 101 -2.18 -0.37 -16.08
CA ASP A 101 -3.10 0.77 -16.08
C ASP A 101 -3.93 0.81 -17.36
N MET A 102 -5.20 1.18 -17.22
CA MET A 102 -6.17 1.26 -18.30
C MET A 102 -7.31 2.23 -17.97
N PRO A 103 -7.97 2.83 -18.98
CA PRO A 103 -9.10 3.73 -18.74
C PRO A 103 -10.19 3.10 -17.88
N PHE A 104 -10.73 3.89 -16.94
CA PHE A 104 -11.84 3.50 -16.05
C PHE A 104 -11.55 2.35 -15.07
N LEU A 105 -10.30 1.93 -14.88
CA LEU A 105 -9.94 0.81 -13.99
C LEU A 105 -10.49 0.99 -12.56
N VAL A 106 -10.18 2.12 -11.93
CA VAL A 106 -10.59 2.42 -10.54
C VAL A 106 -12.11 2.42 -10.41
N ASP A 107 -12.83 3.06 -11.34
CA ASP A 107 -14.29 3.11 -11.30
C ASP A 107 -14.91 1.74 -11.57
N SER A 108 -14.33 0.95 -12.47
CA SER A 108 -14.78 -0.42 -12.76
C SER A 108 -14.65 -1.32 -11.54
N ILE A 109 -13.54 -1.23 -10.80
CA ILE A 109 -13.34 -1.95 -9.53
C ILE A 109 -14.41 -1.51 -8.52
N ARG A 110 -14.63 -0.19 -8.37
CA ARG A 110 -15.63 0.34 -7.44
C ARG A 110 -17.04 -0.15 -7.79
N ILE A 111 -17.42 -0.12 -9.07
CA ILE A 111 -18.72 -0.62 -9.55
C ILE A 111 -18.84 -2.13 -9.28
N ALA A 112 -17.79 -2.90 -9.52
CA ALA A 112 -17.79 -4.34 -9.25
C ALA A 112 -17.99 -4.64 -7.76
N LEU A 113 -17.30 -3.93 -6.86
CA LEU A 113 -17.46 -4.06 -5.41
C LEU A 113 -18.88 -3.65 -4.97
N ASN A 114 -19.38 -2.51 -5.48
CA ASN A 114 -20.74 -2.03 -5.18
C ASN A 114 -21.83 -3.02 -5.61
N ARG A 115 -21.67 -3.71 -6.75
CA ARG A 115 -22.60 -4.76 -7.20
C ARG A 115 -22.67 -5.94 -6.23
N LEU A 116 -21.62 -6.18 -5.45
CA LEU A 116 -21.57 -7.17 -4.39
C LEU A 116 -22.01 -6.61 -3.03
N GLY A 117 -22.43 -5.36 -2.96
CA GLY A 117 -22.78 -4.68 -1.71
C GLY A 117 -21.57 -4.35 -0.82
N LEU A 118 -20.36 -4.31 -1.39
CA LEU A 118 -19.11 -4.04 -0.67
C LEU A 118 -18.70 -2.59 -0.86
N SER A 119 -18.74 -1.80 0.21
CA SER A 119 -18.28 -0.40 0.21
C SER A 119 -16.83 -0.32 0.70
N PRO A 120 -15.87 0.16 -0.11
CA PRO A 120 -14.49 0.35 0.34
C PRO A 120 -14.38 1.42 1.44
N HIS A 121 -13.64 1.12 2.50
CA HIS A 121 -13.33 2.08 3.57
C HIS A 121 -12.18 3.02 3.22
N LEU A 122 -11.26 2.56 2.37
CA LEU A 122 -10.17 3.33 1.80
C LEU A 122 -9.85 2.74 0.43
N MET A 123 -9.60 3.59 -0.56
CA MET A 123 -9.13 3.17 -1.87
C MET A 123 -7.90 3.97 -2.23
N LEU A 124 -6.76 3.29 -2.34
CA LEU A 124 -5.51 3.88 -2.79
C LEU A 124 -5.25 3.42 -4.22
N ASN A 125 -4.84 4.36 -5.08
CA ASN A 125 -4.45 4.09 -6.45
C ASN A 125 -3.24 4.94 -6.80
N SER A 126 -2.19 4.29 -7.30
CA SER A 126 -0.96 4.93 -7.73
C SER A 126 -0.49 4.28 -9.01
N PRO A 127 -0.79 4.87 -10.18
CA PRO A 127 -0.18 4.45 -11.44
C PRO A 127 1.34 4.67 -11.37
N LEU A 128 2.12 3.63 -11.65
CA LEU A 128 3.58 3.65 -11.55
C LEU A 128 4.22 3.39 -12.91
N LYS A 129 5.24 4.16 -13.25
CA LYS A 129 6.17 3.81 -14.33
C LYS A 129 7.26 2.92 -13.75
N LEU A 130 7.30 1.66 -14.17
CA LEU A 130 8.24 0.66 -13.67
C LEU A 130 9.34 0.39 -14.70
N VAL A 131 10.55 0.19 -14.20
CA VAL A 131 11.69 -0.31 -14.99
C VAL A 131 12.24 -1.52 -14.23
N ARG A 132 12.25 -2.69 -14.87
CA ARG A 132 12.80 -3.92 -14.31
C ARG A 132 14.09 -4.30 -15.06
N GLY A 133 15.15 -4.61 -14.34
CA GLY A 133 16.46 -4.94 -14.92
C GLY A 133 17.33 -3.73 -15.27
N LYS A 134 18.51 -3.98 -15.84
CA LYS A 134 19.57 -2.98 -16.13
C LYS A 134 19.37 -2.14 -17.40
N ASN A 135 18.20 -2.18 -18.02
CA ASN A 135 17.98 -1.46 -19.27
C ASN A 135 17.46 -0.04 -18.99
N LYS A 136 18.42 0.88 -18.97
CA LYS A 136 18.23 2.33 -19.12
C LYS A 136 17.50 2.68 -20.40
#